data_AF-A0A4S8W458-F1
#
_entry.id   AF-A0A4S8W458-F1
#
_cell.length_a   1.000
_cell.length_b   1.000
_cell.length_c   1.000
_cell.angle_alpha   90.00
_cell.angle_beta   90.00
_cell.angle_gamma   90.00
#
_symmetry.space_group_name_H-M   'P 1'
#
loop_
_entity.id
_entity.type
_entity.pdbx_description
1 polymer ?
#
loop_
_entity_poly.entity_id
_entity_poly.type
_entity_poly.pdbx_seq_one_letter_code
_entity_poly.pdbx_strand_id
1 'polypeptide(L)'
;MDAPRISSPDPQVPIFLQNTPTDPVATLAYIRSQITAIYSTASADKQDENAPKLDHHTYIKIYTAIHSYCTATKSPKGSLSGEDLYRYLEKEVRNYCHGVRSYIFITDNDEEGDPARTLLEVYMTQYNKFAHLSSLVKNLMQVLERHWIRREIDEKKKNVYLIEDLNKMIWRQEVLQVSANTVPTKQGLGEVADAVTELREKRGGTAEYDLKLVKNVVKSLSSLGLTLDD
;
A
#
# COMPACT_ATOMS: atom_id res chain seq x y z
N MET A 1 0.22 -24.00 49.67
CA MET A 1 1.23 -22.93 49.50
C MET A 1 1.77 -23.08 48.09
N ASP A 2 1.12 -22.44 47.12
CA ASP A 2 1.57 -22.45 45.72
C ASP A 2 2.60 -21.34 45.52
N ALA A 3 3.79 -21.74 45.09
CA ALA A 3 4.84 -20.79 44.68
C ALA A 3 4.44 -20.15 43.34
N PRO A 4 4.64 -18.83 43.16
CA PRO A 4 4.33 -18.18 41.90
C PRO A 4 5.27 -18.69 40.80
N ARG A 5 4.69 -19.23 39.71
CA ARG A 5 5.43 -19.53 38.49
C ARG A 5 6.00 -18.23 37.93
N ILE A 6 7.31 -18.07 38.06
CA ILE A 6 8.05 -17.06 37.32
C ILE A 6 7.96 -17.45 35.86
N SER A 7 7.22 -16.66 35.08
CA SER A 7 7.17 -16.73 33.63
C SER A 7 8.60 -16.58 33.09
N SER A 8 9.16 -17.65 32.51
CA SER A 8 10.39 -17.57 31.76
C SER A 8 10.28 -16.48 30.68
N PRO A 9 11.29 -15.61 30.49
CA PRO A 9 11.31 -14.67 29.38
C PRO A 9 11.36 -15.45 28.06
N ASP A 10 10.39 -15.21 27.20
CA ASP A 10 10.30 -15.77 25.84
C ASP A 10 11.59 -15.43 25.06
N PRO A 11 12.33 -16.43 24.53
CA PRO A 11 13.60 -16.15 23.90
C PRO A 11 13.40 -15.38 22.59
N GLN A 12 13.88 -14.13 22.62
CA GLN A 12 14.07 -13.19 21.50
C GLN A 12 12.96 -12.16 21.22
N VAL A 13 12.40 -11.51 22.25
CA VAL A 13 11.95 -10.13 22.06
C VAL A 13 13.20 -9.24 21.94
N PRO A 14 13.44 -8.55 20.81
CA PRO A 14 14.57 -7.63 20.67
C PRO A 14 14.62 -6.65 21.84
N ILE A 15 15.80 -6.47 22.44
CA ILE A 15 16.00 -5.69 23.68
C ILE A 15 15.41 -4.28 23.57
N PHE A 16 15.46 -3.65 22.38
CA PHE A 16 14.88 -2.33 22.17
C PHE A 16 13.34 -2.29 22.29
N LEU A 17 12.64 -3.41 22.06
CA LEU A 17 11.19 -3.52 22.23
C LEU A 17 10.76 -3.71 23.68
N GLN A 18 11.69 -4.10 24.56
CA GLN A 18 11.42 -4.16 26.00
C GLN A 18 11.32 -2.76 26.61
N ASN A 19 11.89 -1.74 25.94
CA ASN A 19 11.87 -0.35 26.36
C ASN A 19 10.72 0.46 25.75
N THR A 20 9.89 -0.11 24.88
CA THR A 20 8.75 0.61 24.26
C THR A 20 7.79 1.25 25.27
N PRO A 21 7.50 0.66 26.44
CA PRO A 21 6.69 1.34 27.48
C PRO A 21 7.36 2.58 28.08
N THR A 22 8.69 2.65 28.04
CA THR A 22 9.50 3.73 28.63
C THR A 22 9.87 4.79 27.60
N ASP A 23 10.04 4.42 26.33
CA ASP A 23 10.31 5.31 25.20
C ASP A 23 9.58 4.85 23.91
N PRO A 24 8.31 5.28 23.73
CA PRO A 24 7.55 4.97 22.53
C PRO A 24 8.07 5.72 21.28
N VAL A 25 8.86 6.79 21.46
CA VAL A 25 9.36 7.63 20.37
C VAL A 25 10.42 6.89 19.55
N ALA A 26 11.37 6.23 20.23
CA ALA A 26 12.37 5.40 19.55
C ALA A 26 11.74 4.23 18.77
N THR A 27 10.70 3.61 19.33
CA THR A 27 9.97 2.52 18.66
C THR A 27 9.24 3.03 17.41
N LEU A 28 8.58 4.18 17.51
CA LEU A 28 7.93 4.83 16.37
C LEU A 28 8.94 5.20 15.28
N ALA A 29 10.09 5.78 15.65
CA ALA A 29 11.14 6.15 14.70
C ALA A 29 11.68 4.92 13.95
N TYR A 30 11.87 3.80 14.65
CA TYR A 30 12.22 2.53 14.02
C TYR A 30 11.14 2.06 13.03
N ILE A 31 9.87 2.00 13.45
CA ILE A 31 8.77 1.58 12.57
C ILE A 31 8.72 2.45 11.32
N ARG A 32 8.81 3.78 11.48
CA ARG A 32 8.82 4.75 10.37
C ARG A 32 9.97 4.48 9.39
N SER A 33 11.18 4.28 9.91
CA SER A 33 12.35 3.94 9.08
C SER A 33 12.13 2.64 8.30
N GLN A 34 11.54 1.62 8.91
CA GLN A 34 11.26 0.34 8.23
C GLN A 34 10.19 0.49 7.14
N ILE A 35 9.12 1.25 7.38
CA ILE A 35 8.10 1.54 6.37
C ILE A 35 8.73 2.25 5.17
N THR A 36 9.51 3.31 5.41
CA THR A 36 10.22 4.02 4.34
C THR A 36 11.18 3.13 3.58
N ALA A 37 11.90 2.23 4.26
CA ALA A 37 12.77 1.26 3.61
C ALA A 37 12.00 0.33 2.67
N ILE A 38 10.85 -0.20 3.11
CA ILE A 38 9.98 -1.05 2.30
C ILE A 38 9.54 -0.31 1.03
N TYR A 39 9.02 0.91 1.14
CA TYR A 39 8.59 1.68 -0.02
C TYR A 39 9.75 2.12 -0.92
N SER A 40 10.92 2.43 -0.34
CA SER A 40 12.13 2.79 -1.11
C SER A 40 12.65 1.61 -1.93
N THR A 41 12.68 0.41 -1.35
CA THR A 41 13.04 -0.83 -2.06
C THR A 41 12.02 -1.13 -3.16
N ALA A 42 10.72 -0.94 -2.88
CA ALA A 42 9.68 -1.14 -3.88
C ALA A 42 9.82 -0.18 -5.08
N SER A 43 10.22 1.08 -4.84
CA SER A 43 10.43 2.08 -5.90
C SER A 43 11.69 1.86 -6.74
N ALA A 44 12.71 1.19 -6.18
CA ALA A 44 13.99 1.00 -6.85
C ALA A 44 13.90 -0.03 -7.99
N ASP A 45 13.14 -1.10 -7.79
CA ASP A 45 12.93 -2.14 -8.79
C ASP A 45 11.65 -1.85 -9.58
N LYS A 46 11.77 -1.26 -10.77
CA LYS A 46 10.58 -0.87 -11.55
C LYS A 46 9.99 -2.01 -12.37
N GLN A 47 10.72 -3.11 -12.56
CA GLN A 47 10.32 -4.21 -13.43
C GLN A 47 9.76 -5.41 -12.65
N ASP A 48 10.14 -5.61 -11.39
CA ASP A 48 9.56 -6.67 -10.55
C ASP A 48 8.14 -6.30 -10.10
N GLU A 49 7.15 -7.07 -10.56
CA GLU A 49 5.75 -6.99 -10.15
C GLU A 49 5.49 -7.49 -8.72
N ASN A 50 6.50 -8.04 -8.04
CA ASN A 50 6.38 -8.50 -6.66
C ASN A 50 6.70 -7.39 -5.65
N ALA A 51 6.09 -7.52 -4.48
CA ALA A 51 6.50 -6.72 -3.33
C ALA A 51 7.94 -7.06 -2.92
N PRO A 52 8.65 -6.11 -2.27
CA PRO A 52 9.93 -6.41 -1.64
C PRO A 52 9.84 -7.66 -0.76
N LYS A 53 10.74 -8.61 -0.99
CA LYS A 53 10.82 -9.83 -0.19
C LYS A 53 11.41 -9.49 1.17
N LEU A 54 10.57 -9.51 2.21
CA LEU A 54 11.01 -9.46 3.60
C LEU A 54 11.30 -10.87 4.07
N ASP A 55 12.51 -11.09 4.62
CA ASP A 55 12.79 -12.33 5.31
C ASP A 55 11.94 -12.45 6.57
N HIS A 56 11.71 -13.69 7.02
CA HIS A 56 10.83 -13.98 8.15
C HIS A 56 11.25 -13.23 9.42
N HIS A 57 12.56 -13.10 9.67
CA HIS A 57 13.07 -12.47 10.88
C HIS A 57 12.83 -10.96 10.86
N THR A 58 13.05 -10.30 9.73
CA THR A 58 12.73 -8.87 9.54
C THR A 58 11.23 -8.62 9.66
N TYR A 59 10.40 -9.47 9.05
CA TYR A 59 8.94 -9.38 9.19
C TYR A 59 8.49 -9.44 10.65
N ILE A 60 8.95 -10.44 11.40
CA ILE A 60 8.59 -10.62 12.82
C ILE A 60 9.08 -9.45 13.67
N LYS A 61 10.27 -8.91 13.39
CA LYS A 61 10.78 -7.71 14.10
C LYS A 61 9.88 -6.50 13.90
N ILE A 62 9.51 -6.19 12.66
CA ILE A 62 8.65 -5.05 12.33
C ILE A 62 7.26 -5.24 12.95
N TYR A 63 6.68 -6.43 12.78
CA TYR A 63 5.37 -6.77 13.35
C TYR A 63 5.36 -6.62 14.87
N THR A 64 6.38 -7.16 15.56
CA THR A 64 6.49 -7.07 17.02
C THR A 64 6.67 -5.62 17.46
N ALA A 65 7.43 -4.81 16.72
CA ALA A 65 7.58 -3.38 17.03
C ALA A 65 6.24 -2.64 16.95
N ILE A 66 5.47 -2.87 15.89
CA ILE A 66 4.13 -2.29 15.71
C ILE A 66 3.21 -2.77 16.84
N HIS A 67 3.24 -4.06 17.16
CA HIS A 67 2.45 -4.62 18.25
C HIS A 67 2.79 -3.93 19.57
N SER A 68 4.06 -3.93 19.98
CA SER A 68 4.54 -3.29 21.21
C SER A 68 4.13 -1.83 21.28
N TYR A 69 4.28 -1.08 20.18
CA TYR A 69 3.89 0.33 20.10
C TYR A 69 2.38 0.54 20.30
N CYS A 70 1.55 -0.29 19.66
CA CYS A 70 0.09 -0.24 19.80
C CYS A 70 -0.41 -0.74 21.18
N THR A 71 0.36 -1.58 21.88
CA THR A 71 -0.01 -2.10 23.20
C THR A 71 0.51 -1.26 24.37
N ALA A 72 1.71 -0.69 24.25
CA ALA A 72 2.30 0.16 25.31
C ALA A 72 1.51 1.46 25.52
N THR A 73 0.82 1.93 24.47
CA THR A 73 0.03 3.16 24.49
C THR A 73 -1.40 2.95 25.00
N LYS A 74 -1.72 1.77 25.55
CA LYS A 74 -3.00 1.44 26.19
C LYS A 74 -3.13 1.95 27.65
N SER A 75 -2.21 2.82 28.10
CA SER A 75 -2.22 3.40 29.46
C SER A 75 -3.50 4.24 29.72
N PRO A 76 -4.02 4.30 30.97
CA PRO A 76 -5.32 4.92 31.29
C PRO A 76 -5.41 6.43 31.02
N LYS A 77 -4.28 7.09 30.80
CA LYS A 77 -4.21 8.48 30.36
C LYS A 77 -4.17 8.51 28.84
N GLY A 78 -5.33 8.32 28.22
CA GLY A 78 -5.47 8.31 26.77
C GLY A 78 -4.81 9.53 26.12
N SER A 79 -3.93 9.27 25.15
CA SER A 79 -3.82 10.07 23.93
C SER A 79 -2.96 9.31 22.89
N LEU A 80 -3.68 8.63 22.00
CA LEU A 80 -3.36 8.37 20.59
C LEU A 80 -1.88 8.37 20.14
N SER A 81 -1.32 7.18 19.95
CA SER A 81 -0.09 6.99 19.14
C SER A 81 -0.37 6.33 17.78
N GLY A 82 -1.57 5.79 17.57
CA GLY A 82 -1.95 5.15 16.32
C GLY A 82 -2.13 6.12 15.16
N GLU A 83 -2.57 7.35 15.44
CA GLU A 83 -2.76 8.39 14.41
C GLU A 83 -1.45 8.76 13.73
N ASP A 84 -0.39 8.95 14.51
CA ASP A 84 0.95 9.29 14.00
C ASP A 84 1.51 8.21 13.07
N LEU A 85 1.23 6.94 13.37
CA LEU A 85 1.64 5.83 12.53
C LEU A 85 0.76 5.72 11.28
N TYR A 86 -0.55 5.88 11.43
CA TYR A 86 -1.49 5.84 10.31
C TYR A 86 -1.24 6.97 9.30
N ARG A 87 -1.07 8.21 9.78
CA ARG A 87 -0.76 9.38 8.93
C ARG A 87 0.60 9.28 8.27
N TYR A 88 1.58 8.71 8.97
CA TYR A 88 2.88 8.43 8.37
C TYR A 88 2.77 7.39 7.25
N LEU A 89 2.04 6.31 7.48
CA LEU A 89 1.79 5.31 6.44
C LEU A 89 1.06 5.92 5.24
N GLU A 90 -0.01 6.69 5.47
CA GLU A 90 -0.72 7.41 4.41
C GLU A 90 0.23 8.27 3.55
N LYS A 91 1.13 9.02 4.21
CA LYS A 91 2.14 9.83 3.54
C LYS A 91 3.09 9.00 2.68
N GLU A 92 3.62 7.90 3.22
CA GLU A 92 4.56 7.04 2.48
C GLU A 92 3.90 6.35 1.27
N VAL A 93 2.64 5.92 1.42
CA VAL A 93 1.86 5.35 0.30
C VAL A 93 1.65 6.40 -0.80
N ARG A 94 1.26 7.63 -0.43
CA ARG A 94 1.10 8.73 -1.41
C ARG A 94 2.41 9.07 -2.12
N ASN A 95 3.51 9.18 -1.38
CA ASN A 95 4.84 9.43 -1.95
C ASN A 95 5.23 8.35 -2.96
N TYR A 96 5.00 7.08 -2.62
CA TYR A 96 5.22 5.96 -3.52
C TYR A 96 4.35 6.07 -4.78
N CYS A 97 3.05 6.31 -4.63
CA CYS A 97 2.13 6.44 -5.76
C CYS A 97 2.44 7.63 -6.68
N HIS A 98 2.94 8.76 -6.15
CA HIS A 98 3.43 9.86 -6.99
C HIS A 98 4.61 9.42 -7.87
N GLY A 99 5.57 8.68 -7.31
CA GLY A 99 6.69 8.13 -8.09
C GLY A 99 6.23 7.16 -9.17
N VAL A 100 5.27 6.29 -8.82
CA VAL A 100 4.63 5.34 -9.76
C VAL A 100 3.91 6.08 -10.88
N ARG A 101 3.14 7.14 -10.57
CA ARG A 101 2.45 7.94 -11.59
C ARG A 101 3.43 8.52 -12.60
N SER A 102 4.51 9.14 -12.12
CA SER A 102 5.55 9.70 -12.99
C SER A 102 6.19 8.64 -13.89
N TYR A 103 6.31 7.41 -13.39
CA TYR A 103 6.84 6.30 -14.18
C TYR A 103 5.85 5.79 -15.25
N ILE A 104 4.56 5.67 -14.92
CA ILE A 104 3.54 5.18 -15.85
C ILE A 104 3.23 6.19 -16.97
N PHE A 105 3.05 7.48 -16.63
CA PHE A 105 2.44 8.46 -17.54
C PHE A 105 3.34 9.63 -17.96
N ILE A 106 4.45 9.87 -17.28
CA ILE A 106 5.30 11.06 -17.53
C ILE A 106 6.63 10.69 -18.17
N THR A 107 7.15 9.51 -17.86
CA THR A 107 8.40 9.04 -18.46
C THR A 107 8.06 8.55 -19.86
N ASP A 108 8.61 9.20 -20.90
CA ASP A 108 8.58 8.68 -22.26
C ASP A 108 9.32 7.33 -22.24
N ASN A 109 8.55 6.25 -22.25
CA ASN A 109 9.10 4.93 -22.49
C ASN A 109 9.31 4.88 -24.01
N ASP A 110 10.52 5.26 -24.46
CA ASP A 110 11.01 5.14 -25.85
C ASP A 110 11.13 3.66 -26.30
N GLU A 111 10.29 2.78 -25.77
CA GLU A 111 10.25 1.38 -26.16
C GLU A 111 9.66 1.26 -27.56
N GLU A 112 10.39 0.58 -28.44
CA GLU A 112 9.98 0.28 -29.80
C GLU A 112 8.73 -0.64 -29.75
N GLY A 113 7.54 -0.07 -29.93
CA GLY A 113 6.30 -0.82 -29.70
C GLY A 113 5.00 -0.04 -29.90
N ASP A 114 3.89 -0.69 -29.57
CA ASP A 114 2.55 -0.10 -29.53
C ASP A 114 2.39 0.70 -28.23
N PRO A 115 2.26 2.04 -28.27
CA PRO A 115 2.21 2.87 -27.07
C PRO A 115 1.07 2.52 -26.11
N ALA A 116 -0.10 2.13 -26.64
CA ALA A 116 -1.23 1.72 -25.83
C ALA A 116 -0.93 0.41 -25.09
N ARG A 117 -0.30 -0.56 -25.76
CA ARG A 117 0.15 -1.79 -25.11
C ARG A 117 1.16 -1.51 -24.02
N THR A 118 2.23 -0.78 -24.33
CA THR A 118 3.30 -0.47 -23.37
C THR A 118 2.75 0.23 -22.14
N LEU A 119 1.84 1.20 -22.31
CA LEU A 119 1.18 1.86 -21.19
C LEU A 119 0.44 0.88 -20.29
N LEU A 120 -0.37 -0.03 -20.86
CA LEU A 120 -1.14 -1.00 -20.08
C LEU A 120 -0.24 -2.05 -19.39
N GLU A 121 0.86 -2.47 -20.00
CA GLU A 121 1.83 -3.39 -19.41
C GLU A 121 2.55 -2.76 -18.22
N VAL A 122 3.05 -1.53 -18.38
CA VAL A 122 3.69 -0.77 -17.30
C VAL A 122 2.69 -0.53 -16.18
N TYR A 123 1.46 -0.11 -16.51
CA TYR A 123 0.39 0.07 -15.53
C TYR A 123 0.11 -1.22 -14.74
N MET A 124 -0.04 -2.36 -15.42
CA MET A 124 -0.33 -3.63 -14.74
C MET A 124 0.83 -4.11 -13.86
N THR A 125 2.07 -3.94 -14.33
CA THR A 125 3.27 -4.27 -13.55
C THR A 125 3.31 -3.46 -12.25
N GLN A 126 3.10 -2.14 -12.34
CA GLN A 126 3.07 -1.27 -11.17
C GLN A 126 1.87 -1.54 -10.26
N TYR A 127 0.70 -1.84 -10.83
CA TYR A 127 -0.49 -2.18 -10.06
C TYR A 127 -0.33 -3.48 -9.27
N ASN A 128 0.18 -4.53 -9.91
CA ASN A 128 0.45 -5.83 -9.26
C ASN A 128 1.44 -5.65 -8.10
N LYS A 129 2.51 -4.91 -8.34
CA LYS A 129 3.50 -4.57 -7.30
C LYS A 129 2.85 -3.87 -6.12
N PHE A 130 2.06 -2.84 -6.40
CA PHE A 130 1.36 -2.10 -5.37
C PHE A 130 0.35 -2.96 -4.62
N ALA A 131 -0.37 -3.87 -5.29
CA ALA A 131 -1.32 -4.78 -4.67
C ALA A 131 -0.62 -5.76 -3.70
N HIS A 132 0.51 -6.33 -4.12
CA HIS A 132 1.35 -7.18 -3.27
C HIS A 132 1.90 -6.39 -2.07
N LEU A 133 2.42 -5.19 -2.31
CA LEU A 133 2.98 -4.33 -1.27
C LEU A 133 1.90 -3.88 -0.26
N SER A 134 0.72 -3.53 -0.75
CA SER A 134 -0.45 -3.17 0.06
C SER A 134 -0.88 -4.32 0.96
N SER A 135 -0.85 -5.56 0.44
CA SER A 135 -1.15 -6.77 1.23
C SER A 135 -0.12 -7.00 2.33
N LEU A 136 1.17 -6.88 2.01
CA LEU A 136 2.26 -7.00 2.98
C LEU A 136 2.13 -5.98 4.12
N VAL A 137 1.94 -4.71 3.77
CA VAL A 137 1.79 -3.62 4.74
C VAL A 137 0.52 -3.77 5.57
N LYS A 138 -0.60 -4.16 4.97
CA LYS A 138 -1.83 -4.49 5.72
C LYS A 138 -1.59 -5.55 6.78
N ASN A 139 -0.86 -6.62 6.45
CA ASN A 139 -0.54 -7.69 7.38
C ASN A 139 0.37 -7.20 8.53
N LEU A 140 1.37 -6.37 8.24
CA LEU A 140 2.21 -5.74 9.26
C LEU A 140 1.39 -4.82 10.20
N MET A 141 0.40 -4.11 9.65
CA MET A 141 -0.41 -3.12 10.36
C MET A 141 -1.68 -3.70 11.00
N GLN A 142 -1.84 -5.03 11.06
CA GLN A 142 -3.06 -5.68 11.54
C GLN A 142 -3.45 -5.26 12.97
N VAL A 143 -2.46 -5.04 13.84
CA VAL A 143 -2.69 -4.62 15.25
C VAL A 143 -3.21 -3.18 15.30
N LEU A 144 -2.64 -2.29 14.48
CA LEU A 144 -3.10 -0.91 14.33
C LEU A 144 -4.54 -0.88 13.78
N GLU A 145 -4.82 -1.69 12.75
CA GLU A 145 -6.17 -1.75 12.16
C GLU A 145 -7.20 -2.22 13.18
N ARG A 146 -6.89 -3.29 13.93
CA ARG A 146 -7.80 -3.89 14.91
C ARG A 146 -8.13 -2.94 16.06
N HIS A 147 -7.14 -2.24 16.60
CA HIS A 147 -7.29 -1.53 17.87
C HIS A 147 -7.43 -0.03 17.76
N TRP A 148 -6.91 0.56 16.69
CA TRP A 148 -6.99 2.00 16.47
C TRP A 148 -7.97 2.31 15.33
N ILE A 149 -7.71 1.84 14.11
CA ILE A 149 -8.50 2.24 12.93
C ILE A 149 -9.99 1.95 13.10
N ARG A 150 -10.36 0.72 13.49
CA ARG A 150 -11.77 0.35 13.66
C ARG A 150 -12.47 1.19 14.72
N ARG A 151 -11.79 1.47 15.83
CA ARG A 151 -12.33 2.34 16.89
C ARG A 151 -12.59 3.75 16.37
N GLU A 152 -11.63 4.35 15.64
CA GLU A 152 -11.81 5.70 15.10
C GLU A 152 -12.93 5.75 14.04
N ILE A 153 -13.11 4.67 13.26
CA ILE A 153 -14.24 4.54 12.31
C ILE A 153 -15.57 4.46 13.08
N ASP A 154 -15.64 3.66 14.15
CA ASP A 154 -16.84 3.53 15.00
C ASP A 154 -17.19 4.86 15.69
N GLU A 155 -16.17 5.64 16.07
CA GLU A 155 -16.29 7.01 16.58
C GLU A 155 -16.57 8.05 15.49
N LYS A 156 -16.78 7.62 14.23
CA LYS A 156 -17.11 8.45 13.06
C LYS A 156 -16.06 9.53 12.76
N LYS A 157 -14.79 9.27 13.06
CA LYS A 157 -13.69 10.16 12.68
C LYS A 157 -13.58 10.18 11.16
N LYS A 158 -13.61 11.39 10.60
CA LYS A 158 -13.44 11.57 9.15
C LYS A 158 -12.02 11.22 8.71
N ASN A 159 -11.86 10.79 7.47
CA ASN A 159 -10.56 10.53 6.84
C ASN A 159 -9.74 9.43 7.52
N VAL A 160 -10.41 8.43 8.08
CA VAL A 160 -9.81 7.18 8.56
C VAL A 160 -10.51 6.04 7.83
N TYR A 161 -9.71 5.16 7.22
CA TYR A 161 -10.16 4.04 6.41
C TYR A 161 -9.39 2.79 6.83
N LEU A 162 -9.96 1.61 6.56
CA LEU A 162 -9.19 0.37 6.67
C LEU A 162 -7.97 0.43 5.74
N ILE A 163 -6.87 -0.24 6.08
CA ILE A 163 -5.61 -0.09 5.32
C ILE A 163 -5.79 -0.47 3.85
N GLU A 164 -6.60 -1.49 3.58
CA GLU A 164 -6.94 -1.88 2.21
C GLU A 164 -7.68 -0.78 1.44
N ASP A 165 -8.67 -0.15 2.07
CA ASP A 165 -9.47 0.90 1.45
C ASP A 165 -8.67 2.21 1.29
N LEU A 166 -7.81 2.52 2.26
CA LEU A 166 -6.84 3.62 2.19
C LEU A 166 -5.95 3.46 0.96
N ASN A 167 -5.36 2.29 0.75
CA ASN A 167 -4.48 2.03 -0.39
C ASN A 167 -5.22 2.15 -1.73
N LYS A 168 -6.44 1.59 -1.83
CA LYS A 168 -7.28 1.73 -3.04
C LYS A 168 -7.63 3.20 -3.31
N MET A 169 -8.01 3.95 -2.28
CA MET A 169 -8.31 5.38 -2.39
C MET A 169 -7.09 6.16 -2.88
N ILE A 170 -5.91 5.92 -2.30
CA ILE A 170 -4.67 6.60 -2.68
C ILE A 170 -4.29 6.28 -4.12
N TRP A 171 -4.38 5.01 -4.55
CA TRP A 171 -4.10 4.65 -5.95
C TRP A 171 -5.02 5.40 -6.93
N ARG A 172 -6.33 5.46 -6.61
CA ARG A 172 -7.29 6.22 -7.43
C ARG A 172 -6.92 7.70 -7.51
N GLN A 173 -6.61 8.32 -6.39
CA GLN A 173 -6.32 9.75 -6.33
C GLN A 173 -4.97 10.10 -6.97
N GLU A 174 -3.91 9.38 -6.62
CA GLU A 174 -2.55 9.77 -6.96
C GLU A 174 -2.07 9.18 -8.29
N VAL A 175 -2.51 7.98 -8.67
CA VAL A 175 -2.09 7.34 -9.94
C VAL A 175 -3.09 7.64 -11.05
N LEU A 176 -4.37 7.36 -10.80
CA LEU A 176 -5.43 7.48 -11.80
C LEU A 176 -6.08 8.87 -11.85
N GLN A 177 -5.74 9.77 -10.93
CA GLN A 177 -6.34 11.11 -10.79
C GLN A 177 -7.88 11.13 -10.66
N VAL A 178 -8.44 10.07 -10.08
CA VAL A 178 -9.88 9.94 -9.80
C VAL A 178 -10.16 10.33 -8.36
N SER A 179 -10.91 11.41 -8.16
CA SER A 179 -11.46 11.80 -6.86
C SER A 179 -12.97 11.99 -6.93
N ALA A 180 -13.66 11.90 -5.79
CA ALA A 180 -15.13 12.02 -5.72
C ALA A 180 -15.68 13.34 -6.30
N ASN A 181 -14.84 14.38 -6.41
CA ASN A 181 -15.24 15.72 -6.84
C ASN A 181 -14.52 16.19 -8.11
N THR A 182 -13.76 15.32 -8.79
CA THR A 182 -12.98 15.72 -9.98
C THR A 182 -13.74 15.38 -11.25
N VAL A 183 -13.87 16.37 -12.15
CA VAL A 183 -14.34 16.14 -13.52
C VAL A 183 -13.38 15.16 -14.21
N PRO A 184 -13.84 14.17 -14.99
CA PRO A 184 -12.96 13.24 -15.69
C PRO A 184 -11.93 14.01 -16.52
N THR A 185 -10.68 13.95 -16.10
CA THR A 185 -9.55 14.49 -16.87
C THR A 185 -9.13 13.46 -17.90
N LYS A 186 -8.57 13.91 -19.03
CA LYS A 186 -7.90 13.00 -19.96
C LYS A 186 -6.71 12.28 -19.33
N GLN A 187 -6.19 12.77 -18.20
CA GLN A 187 -5.05 12.18 -17.50
C GLN A 187 -5.42 10.98 -16.63
N GLY A 188 -4.47 10.07 -16.42
CA GLY A 188 -4.60 8.94 -15.50
C GLY A 188 -5.58 7.90 -16.01
N LEU A 189 -6.80 7.87 -15.46
CA LEU A 189 -7.85 6.94 -15.91
C LEU A 189 -8.20 7.14 -17.39
N GLY A 190 -8.22 8.37 -17.90
CA GLY A 190 -8.51 8.66 -19.30
C GLY A 190 -7.50 8.01 -20.25
N GLU A 191 -6.20 8.17 -19.98
CA GLU A 191 -5.11 7.54 -20.74
C GLU A 191 -5.21 6.01 -20.73
N VAL A 192 -5.53 5.41 -19.57
CA VAL A 192 -5.74 3.96 -19.47
C VAL A 192 -6.98 3.51 -20.26
N ALA A 193 -8.06 4.29 -20.24
CA ALA A 193 -9.28 3.98 -20.98
C ALA A 193 -9.10 4.10 -22.50
N ASP A 194 -8.40 5.14 -22.95
CA ASP A 194 -8.06 5.35 -24.36
C ASP A 194 -7.18 4.19 -24.88
N ALA A 195 -6.15 3.79 -24.13
CA ALA A 195 -5.29 2.67 -24.48
C ALA A 195 -6.03 1.31 -24.49
N VAL A 196 -6.95 1.09 -23.55
CA VAL A 196 -7.84 -0.09 -23.57
C VAL A 196 -8.71 -0.11 -24.82
N THR A 197 -9.27 1.04 -25.21
CA THR A 197 -10.13 1.16 -26.39
C THR A 197 -9.34 0.89 -27.67
N GLU A 198 -8.15 1.49 -27.80
CA GLU A 198 -7.26 1.27 -28.95
C GLU A 198 -6.91 -0.22 -29.12
N LEU A 199 -6.53 -0.91 -28.04
CA LEU A 199 -6.22 -2.35 -28.09
C LEU A 199 -7.45 -3.21 -28.39
N ARG A 200 -8.66 -2.81 -27.96
CA ARG A 200 -9.92 -3.50 -28.30
C ARG A 200 -10.27 -3.34 -29.78
N GLU A 201 -10.03 -2.16 -30.35
CA GLU A 201 -10.42 -1.81 -31.72
C GLU A 201 -9.45 -2.30 -32.80
N LYS A 202 -8.26 -2.75 -32.41
CA LYS A 202 -7.24 -3.32 -33.32
C LYS A 202 -7.73 -4.66 -33.88
N ARG A 203 -8.64 -4.60 -34.85
CA ARG A 203 -9.38 -5.71 -35.50
C ARG A 203 -8.55 -6.58 -36.45
N GLY A 204 -7.25 -6.33 -36.57
CA GLY A 204 -6.34 -7.01 -37.52
C GLY A 204 -5.57 -8.20 -36.94
N GLY A 205 -6.19 -8.98 -36.05
CA GLY A 205 -5.53 -10.08 -35.34
C GLY A 205 -5.11 -9.72 -33.93
N THR A 206 -6.09 -9.33 -33.08
CA THR A 206 -5.86 -9.13 -31.65
C THR A 206 -5.22 -10.39 -31.09
N ALA A 207 -3.93 -10.32 -30.77
CA ALA A 207 -3.22 -11.44 -30.20
C ALA A 207 -3.94 -11.81 -28.89
N GLU A 208 -4.11 -13.09 -28.60
CA GLU A 208 -4.74 -13.58 -27.35
C GLU A 208 -4.15 -12.88 -26.10
N TYR A 209 -2.88 -12.50 -26.20
CA TYR A 209 -2.16 -11.68 -25.24
C TYR A 209 -2.81 -10.31 -24.94
N ASP A 210 -3.18 -9.53 -25.96
CA ASP A 210 -3.76 -8.19 -25.79
C ASP A 210 -5.12 -8.26 -25.10
N LEU A 211 -5.93 -9.26 -25.46
CA LEU A 211 -7.22 -9.51 -24.80
C LEU A 211 -7.03 -9.85 -23.32
N LYS A 212 -6.01 -10.64 -22.99
CA LYS A 212 -5.66 -10.97 -21.60
C LYS A 212 -5.20 -9.73 -20.84
N LEU A 213 -4.37 -8.87 -21.46
CA LEU A 213 -3.90 -7.63 -20.86
C LEU A 213 -5.07 -6.68 -20.56
N VAL A 214 -5.93 -6.41 -21.53
CA VAL A 214 -7.14 -5.58 -21.36
C VAL A 214 -8.03 -6.15 -20.26
N LYS A 215 -8.26 -7.46 -20.23
CA LYS A 215 -9.06 -8.11 -19.18
C LYS A 215 -8.45 -7.91 -17.79
N ASN A 216 -7.13 -7.99 -17.66
CA ASN A 216 -6.44 -7.77 -16.39
C ASN A 216 -6.56 -6.31 -15.92
N VAL A 217 -6.44 -5.35 -16.84
CA VAL A 217 -6.64 -3.92 -16.55
C VAL A 217 -8.07 -3.63 -16.11
N VAL A 218 -9.08 -4.15 -16.83
CA VAL A 218 -10.48 -3.97 -16.43
C VAL A 218 -10.74 -4.58 -15.04
N LYS A 219 -10.14 -5.74 -14.75
CA LYS A 219 -10.25 -6.38 -13.43
C LYS A 219 -9.58 -5.55 -12.33
N SER A 220 -8.41 -4.94 -12.58
CA SER A 220 -7.74 -4.09 -11.59
C SER A 220 -8.56 -2.82 -11.32
N LEU A 221 -9.08 -2.16 -12.35
CA LEU A 221 -10.00 -1.02 -12.22
C LEU A 221 -11.26 -1.39 -11.44
N SER A 222 -11.85 -2.56 -11.71
CA SER A 222 -13.02 -3.05 -10.97
C SER A 222 -12.71 -3.26 -9.47
N SER A 223 -11.53 -3.78 -9.14
CA SER A 223 -11.10 -3.94 -7.74
C SER A 223 -10.84 -2.61 -7.00
N LEU A 224 -10.64 -1.53 -7.76
CA LEU A 224 -10.60 -0.15 -7.27
C LEU A 224 -12.00 0.50 -7.22
N GLY A 225 -13.06 -0.20 -7.66
CA GLY A 225 -14.42 0.33 -7.76
C GLY A 225 -14.63 1.26 -8.94
N LEU A 226 -13.85 1.09 -10.01
CA LEU A 226 -13.96 1.85 -11.26
C LEU A 226 -14.47 0.93 -12.37
N THR A 227 -15.31 1.48 -13.25
CA THR A 227 -15.80 0.80 -14.45
C THR A 227 -15.37 1.59 -15.68
N LEU A 228 -14.92 0.89 -16.70
CA LEU A 228 -14.84 1.44 -18.05
C LEU A 228 -16.16 1.07 -18.71
N ASP A 229 -16.94 2.07 -19.14
CA ASP A 229 -18.15 1.80 -19.91
C ASP A 229 -17.74 1.12 -21.24
N ASP A 230 -18.47 0.07 -21.61
CA ASP A 230 -18.21 -0.74 -22.82
C ASP A 230 -18.62 -0.02 -24.12
#